data_AF-A0A2U2B352-F1
#
_entry.id   AF-A0A2U2B352-F1
#
_cell.length_a   1.000
_cell.length_b   1.000
_cell.length_c   1.000
_cell.angle_alpha   90.00
_cell.angle_beta   90.00
_cell.angle_gamma   90.00
#
_symmetry.space_group_name_H-M   'P 1'
#
loop_
_entity.id
_entity.type
_entity.pdbx_description
1 polymer ?
#
loop_
_entity_poly.entity_id
_entity_poly.type
_entity_poly.pdbx_seq_one_letter_code
_entity_poly.pdbx_strand_id
1 'polypeptide(L)'
;METIINLAQSANWGLSTRNNDLFLNSAVELYKYVQKNGASILTKFSDSSELQMIGKAFSYFARFIDNGDIDINSVAAENSYYCLASSMIQNNFYAAPELFNLLDTKKELFYDKFKSVIFDDLQEQHQVPLNVIINSYPQQMAAQKEIGRLHPILIYYVISNFYDIYANKTKMPEDIIEYSVDRVDKYISGLKSSSSVDDTITEGKLFFNKVHKSIKNTLLSF
;
A
#
# COMPACT_ATOMS: atom_id res chain seq x y z
N MET A 1 -10.34 -3.45 19.98
CA MET A 1 -8.97 -3.44 19.42
C MET A 1 -8.37 -4.83 19.47
N GLU A 2 -8.43 -5.52 20.62
CA GLU A 2 -8.00 -6.92 20.77
C GLU A 2 -8.57 -7.88 19.70
N THR A 3 -9.85 -7.76 19.34
CA THR A 3 -10.45 -8.57 18.27
C THR A 3 -9.74 -8.43 16.92
N ILE A 4 -9.39 -7.20 16.52
CA ILE A 4 -8.67 -6.94 15.25
C ILE A 4 -7.28 -7.57 15.30
N ILE A 5 -6.57 -7.42 16.42
CA ILE A 5 -5.24 -8.00 16.65
C ILE A 5 -5.31 -9.53 16.53
N ASN A 6 -6.23 -10.17 17.25
CA ASN A 6 -6.34 -11.64 17.27
C ASN A 6 -6.71 -12.22 15.89
N LEU A 7 -7.61 -11.55 15.16
CA LEU A 7 -7.98 -11.96 13.80
C LEU A 7 -6.82 -11.77 12.82
N ALA A 8 -6.09 -10.66 12.90
CA ALA A 8 -4.91 -10.42 12.09
C ALA A 8 -3.79 -11.44 12.37
N GLN A 9 -3.53 -11.73 13.64
CA GLN A 9 -2.58 -12.78 14.06
C GLN A 9 -2.98 -14.14 13.48
N SER A 10 -4.25 -14.51 13.61
CA SER A 10 -4.76 -15.79 13.12
C SER A 10 -4.70 -15.89 11.61
N ALA A 11 -5.01 -14.81 10.88
CA ALA A 11 -4.87 -14.77 9.43
C ALA A 11 -3.40 -14.94 8.98
N ASN A 12 -2.49 -14.19 9.60
CA ASN A 12 -1.06 -14.28 9.30
C ASN A 12 -0.49 -15.67 9.64
N TRP A 13 -0.88 -16.24 10.78
CA TRP A 13 -0.47 -17.58 11.20
C TRP A 13 -1.05 -18.68 10.29
N GLY A 14 -2.32 -18.56 9.90
CA GLY A 14 -2.95 -19.47 8.96
C GLY A 14 -2.18 -19.53 7.65
N LEU A 15 -1.79 -18.38 7.10
CA LEU A 15 -1.02 -18.33 5.87
C LEU A 15 0.40 -18.92 6.05
N SER A 16 1.12 -18.54 7.12
CA SER A 16 2.50 -19.00 7.36
C SER A 16 2.58 -20.51 7.60
N THR A 17 1.54 -21.10 8.20
CA THR A 17 1.43 -22.54 8.46
C THR A 17 0.71 -23.32 7.37
N ARG A 18 0.31 -22.65 6.27
CA ARG A 18 -0.47 -23.26 5.16
C ARG A 18 -1.80 -23.86 5.63
N ASN A 19 -2.37 -23.33 6.71
CA ASN A 19 -3.71 -23.64 7.18
C ASN A 19 -4.70 -22.68 6.51
N ASN A 20 -5.18 -23.08 5.33
CA ASN A 20 -6.07 -22.27 4.51
C ASN A 20 -7.39 -21.91 5.21
N ASP A 21 -7.97 -22.83 5.97
CA ASP A 21 -9.23 -22.59 6.67
C ASP A 21 -9.07 -21.51 7.74
N LEU A 22 -7.98 -21.59 8.52
CA LEU A 22 -7.67 -20.56 9.53
C LEU A 22 -7.41 -19.21 8.87
N PHE A 23 -6.63 -19.18 7.78
CA PHE A 23 -6.35 -17.96 7.03
C PHE A 23 -7.65 -17.32 6.51
N LEU A 24 -8.44 -18.07 5.74
CA LEU A 24 -9.63 -17.58 5.07
C LEU A 24 -10.67 -17.09 6.09
N ASN A 25 -10.98 -17.89 7.11
CA ASN A 25 -11.97 -17.52 8.11
C ASN A 25 -11.53 -16.25 8.87
N SER A 26 -10.28 -16.21 9.32
CA SER A 26 -9.79 -15.06 10.10
C SER A 26 -9.68 -13.78 9.27
N ALA A 27 -9.21 -13.89 8.01
CA ALA A 27 -9.08 -12.74 7.12
C ALA A 27 -10.46 -12.16 6.74
N VAL A 28 -11.43 -13.03 6.46
CA VAL A 28 -12.82 -12.61 6.17
C VAL A 28 -13.49 -12.00 7.39
N GLU A 29 -13.31 -12.58 8.58
CA GLU A 29 -13.83 -12.02 9.83
C GLU A 29 -13.19 -10.67 10.16
N LEU A 30 -11.88 -10.52 9.95
CA LEU A 30 -11.18 -9.25 10.10
C LEU A 30 -11.78 -8.17 9.21
N TYR A 31 -11.97 -8.48 7.92
CA TYR A 31 -12.58 -7.56 6.96
C TYR A 31 -14.00 -7.15 7.40
N LYS A 32 -14.86 -8.13 7.69
CA LYS A 32 -16.24 -7.88 8.15
C LYS A 32 -16.28 -7.06 9.44
N TYR A 33 -15.37 -7.32 10.38
CA TYR A 33 -15.29 -6.57 11.62
C TYR A 33 -14.98 -5.10 11.38
N VAL A 34 -13.97 -4.80 10.56
CA VAL A 34 -13.60 -3.41 10.24
C VAL A 34 -14.71 -2.73 9.43
N GLN A 35 -15.29 -3.41 8.44
CA GLN A 35 -16.41 -2.89 7.66
C GLN A 35 -17.61 -2.52 8.56
N LYS A 36 -17.96 -3.39 9.51
CA LYS A 36 -19.09 -3.17 10.44
C LYS A 36 -18.86 -2.01 11.41
N ASN A 37 -17.62 -1.77 11.83
CA ASN A 37 -17.28 -0.76 12.84
C ASN A 37 -16.74 0.55 12.25
N GLY A 38 -16.69 0.67 10.92
CA GLY A 38 -16.06 1.78 10.21
C GLY A 38 -14.55 1.61 10.12
N ALA A 39 -13.98 2.00 8.97
CA ALA A 39 -12.54 1.83 8.72
C ALA A 39 -11.69 2.77 9.59
N SER A 40 -12.27 3.86 10.08
CA SER A 40 -11.68 4.77 11.06
C SER A 40 -11.18 4.08 12.34
N ILE A 41 -11.67 2.88 12.68
CA ILE A 41 -11.14 2.12 13.82
C ILE A 41 -9.63 1.80 13.67
N LEU A 42 -9.15 1.67 12.43
CA LEU A 42 -7.73 1.42 12.13
C LEU A 42 -6.84 2.61 12.49
N THR A 43 -7.38 3.84 12.53
CA THR A 43 -6.62 5.03 12.90
C THR A 43 -6.37 5.15 14.41
N LYS A 44 -6.96 4.25 15.21
CA LYS A 44 -6.80 4.21 16.68
C LYS A 44 -5.58 3.41 17.13
N PHE A 45 -4.98 2.63 16.24
CA PHE A 45 -3.75 1.89 16.52
C PHE A 45 -2.55 2.83 16.41
N SER A 46 -1.72 2.87 17.45
CA SER A 46 -0.50 3.66 17.48
C SER A 46 0.78 2.82 17.45
N ASP A 47 0.70 1.53 17.81
CA ASP A 47 1.86 0.64 17.80
C ASP A 47 2.24 0.21 16.37
N SER A 48 3.51 0.38 16.02
CA SER A 48 3.99 0.05 14.68
C SER A 48 3.95 -1.45 14.36
N SER A 49 4.09 -2.34 15.35
CA SER A 49 4.07 -3.79 15.15
C SER A 49 2.64 -4.28 14.95
N GLU A 50 1.69 -3.75 15.72
CA GLU A 50 0.25 -4.00 15.51
C GLU A 50 -0.18 -3.54 14.12
N LEU A 51 0.20 -2.32 13.73
CA LEU A 51 -0.10 -1.78 12.40
C LEU A 51 0.50 -2.65 11.29
N GLN A 52 1.76 -3.08 11.42
CA GLN A 52 2.38 -3.99 10.46
C GLN A 52 1.58 -5.28 10.32
N MET A 53 1.24 -5.92 11.44
CA MET A 53 0.56 -7.20 11.49
C MET A 53 -0.86 -7.13 10.92
N ILE A 54 -1.62 -6.08 11.25
CA ILE A 54 -2.95 -5.82 10.72
C ILE A 54 -2.87 -5.54 9.21
N GLY A 55 -1.96 -4.68 8.81
CA GLY A 55 -1.76 -4.32 7.40
C GLY A 55 -1.38 -5.53 6.54
N LYS A 56 -0.54 -6.42 7.07
CA LYS A 56 -0.14 -7.68 6.43
C LYS A 56 -1.33 -8.62 6.21
N ALA A 57 -2.19 -8.79 7.22
CA ALA A 57 -3.40 -9.61 7.09
C ALA A 57 -4.35 -9.07 6.01
N PHE A 58 -4.55 -7.76 5.94
CA PHE A 58 -5.35 -7.13 4.87
C PHE A 58 -4.70 -7.24 3.49
N SER A 59 -3.37 -7.17 3.40
CA SER A 59 -2.66 -7.37 2.13
C SER A 59 -2.90 -8.78 1.60
N TYR A 60 -2.82 -9.79 2.48
CA TYR A 60 -3.10 -11.18 2.13
C TYR A 60 -4.54 -11.38 1.68
N PHE A 61 -5.50 -10.76 2.36
CA PHE A 61 -6.89 -10.74 1.92
C PHE A 61 -6.98 -10.17 0.49
N ALA A 62 -6.44 -8.97 0.26
CA ALA A 62 -6.53 -8.29 -1.02
C ALA A 62 -5.86 -9.06 -2.17
N ARG A 63 -4.76 -9.76 -1.89
CA ARG A 63 -3.93 -10.43 -2.89
C ARG A 63 -4.39 -11.86 -3.21
N PHE A 64 -4.84 -12.61 -2.21
CA PHE A 64 -5.02 -14.06 -2.32
C PHE A 64 -6.48 -14.53 -2.27
N ILE A 65 -7.40 -13.69 -1.79
CA ILE A 65 -8.82 -14.07 -1.72
C ILE A 65 -9.54 -13.48 -2.93
N ASP A 66 -10.11 -14.36 -3.77
CA ASP A 66 -11.04 -13.98 -4.82
C ASP A 66 -12.47 -14.03 -4.28
N ASN A 67 -13.09 -12.86 -4.11
CA ASN A 67 -14.45 -12.71 -3.59
C ASN A 67 -15.47 -12.46 -4.70
N GLY A 68 -15.06 -12.45 -5.97
CA GLY A 68 -15.91 -12.07 -7.11
C GLY A 68 -16.26 -10.58 -7.22
N ASP A 69 -15.76 -9.76 -6.28
CA ASP A 69 -15.98 -8.31 -6.23
C ASP A 69 -14.65 -7.59 -5.98
N ILE A 70 -14.18 -6.85 -6.98
CA ILE A 70 -12.91 -6.13 -6.92
C ILE A 70 -12.93 -4.97 -5.93
N ASP A 71 -14.11 -4.41 -5.63
CA ASP A 71 -14.24 -3.28 -4.70
C ASP A 71 -13.95 -3.75 -3.26
N ILE A 72 -14.34 -4.98 -2.92
CA ILE A 72 -14.00 -5.60 -1.63
C ILE A 72 -12.46 -5.74 -1.48
N ASN A 73 -11.79 -6.21 -2.54
CA ASN A 73 -10.34 -6.33 -2.56
C ASN A 73 -9.66 -4.95 -2.53
N SER A 74 -10.25 -3.93 -3.19
CA SER A 74 -9.78 -2.54 -3.17
C SER A 74 -9.83 -1.94 -1.76
N VAL A 75 -10.96 -2.09 -1.06
CA VAL A 75 -11.11 -1.63 0.34
C VAL A 75 -10.10 -2.34 1.26
N ALA A 76 -9.90 -3.64 1.09
CA ALA A 76 -8.87 -4.38 1.83
C ALA A 76 -7.46 -3.86 1.53
N ALA A 77 -7.16 -3.55 0.27
CA ALA A 77 -5.87 -2.99 -0.15
C ALA A 77 -5.63 -1.59 0.44
N GLU A 78 -6.66 -0.74 0.51
CA GLU A 78 -6.58 0.57 1.17
C GLU A 78 -6.32 0.45 2.68
N ASN A 79 -7.05 -0.44 3.37
CA ASN A 79 -6.83 -0.73 4.79
C ASN A 79 -5.41 -1.25 5.03
N SER A 80 -4.94 -2.15 4.17
CA SER A 80 -3.58 -2.67 4.21
C SER A 80 -2.55 -1.57 4.02
N TYR A 81 -2.70 -0.76 2.97
CA TYR A 81 -1.79 0.35 2.66
C TYR A 81 -1.72 1.30 3.85
N TYR A 82 -2.85 1.74 4.40
CA TYR A 82 -2.87 2.64 5.54
C TYR A 82 -2.06 2.09 6.71
N CYS A 83 -2.30 0.84 7.10
CA CYS A 83 -1.63 0.21 8.24
C CYS A 83 -0.12 0.02 7.98
N LEU A 84 0.26 -0.55 6.83
CA LEU A 84 1.66 -0.80 6.48
C LEU A 84 2.45 0.51 6.29
N ALA A 85 1.86 1.50 5.61
CA ALA A 85 2.46 2.81 5.43
C ALA A 85 2.63 3.54 6.77
N SER A 86 1.62 3.50 7.65
CA SER A 86 1.70 4.12 8.98
C SER A 86 2.78 3.46 9.85
N SER A 87 2.91 2.14 9.76
CA SER A 87 3.98 1.39 10.42
C SER A 87 5.37 1.76 9.88
N MET A 88 5.52 1.85 8.56
CA MET A 88 6.76 2.25 7.90
C MET A 88 7.17 3.69 8.25
N ILE A 89 6.23 4.63 8.33
CA ILE A 89 6.47 6.02 8.77
C ILE A 89 7.03 6.06 10.21
N GLN A 90 6.66 5.08 11.05
CA GLN A 90 7.21 4.90 12.39
C GLN A 90 8.57 4.15 12.40
N ASN A 91 9.24 4.04 11.26
CA ASN A 91 10.51 3.35 11.06
C ASN A 91 10.48 1.83 11.28
N ASN A 92 9.30 1.20 11.22
CA ASN A 92 9.21 -0.25 11.15
C ASN A 92 9.45 -0.74 9.71
N PHE A 93 10.70 -1.06 9.41
CA PHE A 93 11.11 -1.54 8.07
C PHE A 93 10.52 -2.91 7.71
N TYR A 94 10.01 -3.70 8.67
CA TYR A 94 9.36 -4.98 8.39
C TYR A 94 7.96 -4.84 7.74
N ALA A 95 7.37 -3.63 7.73
CA ALA A 95 6.12 -3.36 7.02
C ALA A 95 6.31 -3.12 5.52
N ALA A 96 7.48 -2.61 5.13
CA ALA A 96 7.74 -2.16 3.78
C ALA A 96 7.79 -3.30 2.73
N PRO A 97 8.33 -4.51 3.02
CA PRO A 97 8.27 -5.64 2.09
C PRO A 97 6.86 -6.04 1.69
N GLU A 98 5.92 -6.09 2.63
CA GLU A 98 4.56 -6.47 2.31
C GLU A 98 3.83 -5.36 1.56
N LEU A 99 4.13 -4.09 1.87
CA LEU A 99 3.61 -2.97 1.09
C LEU A 99 4.14 -3.01 -0.36
N PHE A 100 5.40 -3.37 -0.54
CA PHE A 100 5.99 -3.60 -1.87
C PHE A 100 5.24 -4.72 -2.60
N ASN A 101 5.05 -5.88 -1.96
CA ASN A 101 4.34 -7.00 -2.56
C ASN A 101 2.93 -6.61 -3.01
N LEU A 102 2.19 -5.85 -2.19
CA LEU A 102 0.85 -5.37 -2.49
C LEU A 102 0.85 -4.43 -3.70
N LEU A 103 1.72 -3.42 -3.69
CA LEU A 103 1.82 -2.43 -4.77
C LEU A 103 2.29 -3.05 -6.09
N ASP A 104 3.22 -4.01 -6.04
CA ASP A 104 3.76 -4.68 -7.23
C ASP A 104 2.74 -5.65 -7.85
N THR A 105 2.02 -6.42 -7.03
CA THR A 105 1.14 -7.50 -7.52
C THR A 105 -0.31 -7.09 -7.75
N LYS A 106 -0.77 -6.01 -7.12
CA LYS A 106 -2.18 -5.56 -7.13
C LYS A 106 -2.32 -4.05 -7.32
N LYS A 107 -1.46 -3.45 -8.15
CA LYS A 107 -1.46 -1.98 -8.41
C LYS A 107 -2.81 -1.43 -8.87
N GLU A 108 -3.59 -2.24 -9.58
CA GLU A 108 -4.92 -1.90 -10.09
C GLU A 108 -5.90 -1.53 -8.98
N LEU A 109 -5.74 -2.12 -7.78
CA LEU A 109 -6.58 -1.82 -6.62
C LEU A 109 -6.38 -0.40 -6.07
N PHE A 110 -5.30 0.27 -6.46
CA PHE A 110 -5.00 1.64 -6.02
C PHE A 110 -5.24 2.71 -7.09
N TYR A 111 -5.67 2.34 -8.29
CA TYR A 111 -5.76 3.28 -9.41
C TYR A 111 -6.68 4.45 -9.11
N ASP A 112 -7.81 4.22 -8.43
CA ASP A 112 -8.71 5.31 -8.08
C ASP A 112 -8.09 6.26 -7.05
N LYS A 113 -7.28 5.76 -6.11
CA LYS A 113 -6.54 6.60 -5.16
C LYS A 113 -5.40 7.36 -5.81
N PHE A 114 -4.66 6.72 -6.72
CA PHE A 114 -3.64 7.43 -7.48
C PHE A 114 -4.25 8.52 -8.36
N LYS A 115 -5.39 8.25 -9.02
CA LYS A 115 -6.14 9.26 -9.77
C LYS A 115 -6.62 10.40 -8.87
N SER A 116 -7.20 10.09 -7.72
CA SER A 116 -7.65 11.11 -6.76
C SER A 116 -6.52 12.06 -6.38
N VAL A 117 -5.34 11.52 -6.01
CA VAL A 117 -4.18 12.33 -5.67
C VAL A 117 -3.72 13.23 -6.83
N ILE A 118 -3.69 12.69 -8.05
CA ILE A 118 -3.27 13.46 -9.23
C ILE A 118 -4.30 14.53 -9.58
N PHE A 119 -5.59 14.25 -9.46
CA PHE A 119 -6.63 15.23 -9.71
C PHE A 119 -6.65 16.34 -8.65
N ASP A 120 -6.37 16.02 -7.39
CA ASP A 120 -6.19 17.02 -6.33
C ASP A 120 -5.01 17.95 -6.68
N ASP A 121 -3.88 17.40 -7.14
CA ASP A 121 -2.72 18.20 -7.58
C ASP A 121 -3.05 19.10 -8.78
N LEU A 122 -3.78 18.58 -9.78
CA LEU A 122 -4.21 19.36 -10.94
C LEU A 122 -5.21 20.46 -10.55
N GLN A 123 -6.10 20.18 -9.60
CA GLN A 123 -7.03 21.17 -9.06
C GLN A 123 -6.28 22.31 -8.38
N GLU A 124 -5.29 22.00 -7.54
CA GLU A 124 -4.44 23.00 -6.87
C GLU A 124 -3.65 23.85 -7.88
N GLN A 125 -3.09 23.23 -8.92
CA GLN A 125 -2.30 23.93 -9.95
C GLN A 125 -3.13 24.84 -10.85
N HIS A 126 -4.29 24.37 -11.30
CA HIS A 126 -5.10 25.08 -12.29
C HIS A 126 -6.24 25.90 -11.70
N GLN A 127 -6.52 25.77 -10.40
CA GLN A 127 -7.64 26.42 -9.70
C GLN A 127 -9.00 26.19 -10.37
N VAL A 128 -9.19 25.01 -10.97
CA VAL A 128 -10.42 24.61 -11.65
C VAL A 128 -11.22 23.66 -10.76
N PRO A 129 -12.57 23.74 -10.74
CA PRO A 129 -13.39 22.77 -9.99
C PRO A 129 -13.09 21.31 -10.36
N LEU A 130 -13.00 20.43 -9.36
CA LEU A 130 -12.65 19.02 -9.51
C LEU A 130 -13.54 18.28 -10.51
N ASN A 131 -14.84 18.59 -10.55
CA ASN A 131 -15.78 17.99 -11.49
C ASN A 131 -15.48 18.32 -12.96
N VAL A 132 -14.85 19.46 -13.26
CA VAL A 132 -14.41 19.80 -14.62
C VAL A 132 -13.19 18.97 -15.02
N ILE A 133 -12.29 18.70 -14.07
CA ILE A 133 -11.08 17.90 -14.29
C ILE A 133 -11.45 16.43 -14.49
N ILE A 134 -12.25 15.86 -13.59
CA ILE A 134 -12.63 14.43 -13.64
C ILE A 134 -13.40 14.11 -14.91
N ASN A 135 -14.26 15.00 -15.39
CA ASN A 135 -15.07 14.77 -16.60
C ASN A 135 -14.32 15.07 -17.91
N SER A 136 -13.07 15.55 -17.83
CA SER A 136 -12.26 15.87 -19.01
C SER A 136 -11.45 14.66 -19.47
N TYR A 137 -11.78 14.11 -20.64
CA TYR A 137 -11.04 12.98 -21.23
C TYR A 137 -9.53 13.24 -21.36
N PRO A 138 -9.05 14.41 -21.83
CA PRO A 138 -7.63 14.74 -21.82
C PRO A 138 -6.98 14.65 -20.43
N GLN A 139 -7.67 15.11 -19.38
CA GLN A 139 -7.15 15.07 -18.01
C GLN A 139 -7.11 13.66 -17.45
N GLN A 140 -8.10 12.82 -17.77
CA GLN A 140 -8.06 11.40 -17.42
C GLN A 140 -6.87 10.67 -18.07
N MET A 141 -6.58 10.96 -19.34
CA MET A 141 -5.41 10.39 -20.03
C MET A 141 -4.09 10.89 -19.43
N ALA A 142 -4.00 12.18 -19.11
CA ALA A 142 -2.83 12.76 -18.46
C ALA A 142 -2.59 12.12 -17.09
N ALA A 143 -3.65 11.95 -16.28
CA ALA A 143 -3.57 11.26 -15.00
C ALA A 143 -3.08 9.81 -15.17
N GLN A 144 -3.62 9.06 -16.12
CA GLN A 144 -3.18 7.68 -16.36
C GLN A 144 -1.69 7.60 -16.73
N LYS A 145 -1.20 8.53 -17.56
CA LYS A 145 0.21 8.62 -17.92
C LYS A 145 1.08 8.93 -16.71
N GLU A 146 0.62 9.86 -15.87
CA GLU A 146 1.34 10.27 -14.67
C GLU A 146 1.37 9.16 -13.61
N ILE A 147 0.30 8.37 -13.47
CA ILE A 147 0.31 7.13 -12.66
C ILE A 147 1.37 6.16 -13.17
N GLY A 148 1.46 5.98 -14.49
CA GLY A 148 2.47 5.12 -15.10
C GLY A 148 3.91 5.54 -14.78
N ARG A 149 4.14 6.85 -14.60
CA ARG A 149 5.43 7.43 -14.22
C ARG A 149 5.70 7.32 -12.71
N LEU A 150 4.73 7.71 -11.88
CA LEU A 150 4.87 7.82 -10.43
C LEU A 150 4.80 6.47 -9.70
N HIS A 151 4.07 5.48 -10.23
CA HIS A 151 3.92 4.19 -9.56
C HIS A 151 5.25 3.42 -9.40
N PRO A 152 6.13 3.31 -10.42
CA PRO A 152 7.46 2.74 -10.22
C PRO A 152 8.32 3.52 -9.20
N ILE A 153 8.20 4.85 -9.19
CA ILE A 153 8.93 5.73 -8.27
C ILE A 153 8.45 5.54 -6.82
N LEU A 154 7.14 5.36 -6.61
CA LEU A 154 6.54 4.97 -5.34
C LEU A 154 7.12 3.65 -4.84
N ILE A 155 7.14 2.62 -5.70
CA ILE A 155 7.69 1.30 -5.36
C ILE A 155 9.17 1.42 -4.99
N TYR A 156 9.94 2.19 -5.74
CA TYR A 156 11.36 2.43 -5.46
C TYR A 156 11.58 3.07 -4.09
N TYR A 157 10.74 4.04 -3.72
CA TYR A 157 10.74 4.59 -2.37
C TYR A 157 10.42 3.53 -1.30
N VAL A 158 9.38 2.72 -1.49
CA VAL A 158 9.06 1.63 -0.54
C VAL A 158 10.23 0.65 -0.40
N ILE A 159 10.86 0.24 -1.51
CA ILE A 159 12.06 -0.61 -1.52
C ILE A 159 13.19 0.01 -0.70
N SER A 160 13.44 1.31 -0.84
CA SER A 160 14.50 2.02 -0.11
C SER A 160 14.38 1.93 1.43
N ASN A 161 13.19 1.58 1.96
CA ASN A 161 12.97 1.42 3.39
C ASN A 161 13.47 0.07 3.94
N PHE A 162 13.51 -0.99 3.12
CA PHE A 162 13.96 -2.34 3.54
C PHE A 162 15.17 -2.87 2.76
N TYR A 163 15.64 -2.12 1.77
CA TYR A 163 16.79 -2.46 0.93
C TYR A 163 17.74 -1.26 0.82
N ASP A 164 19.03 -1.52 1.02
CA ASP A 164 20.09 -0.54 0.79
C ASP A 164 20.45 -0.54 -0.69
N ILE A 165 19.96 0.49 -1.39
CA ILE A 165 20.11 0.65 -2.84
C ILE A 165 21.57 0.88 -3.24
N TYR A 166 22.37 1.51 -2.39
CA TYR A 166 23.78 1.81 -2.66
C TYR A 166 24.67 0.59 -2.44
N ALA A 167 24.44 -0.12 -1.33
CA ALA A 167 25.18 -1.34 -1.00
C ALA A 167 24.63 -2.61 -1.67
N ASN A 168 23.51 -2.51 -2.39
CA ASN A 168 22.82 -3.61 -3.05
C ASN A 168 22.57 -4.81 -2.14
N LYS A 169 21.99 -4.55 -0.96
CA LYS A 169 21.72 -5.56 0.06
C LYS A 169 20.45 -5.26 0.84
N THR A 170 19.81 -6.29 1.37
CA THR A 170 18.67 -6.09 2.27
C THR A 170 19.12 -5.46 3.60
N LYS A 171 18.24 -4.62 4.18
CA LYS A 171 18.40 -4.08 5.54
C LYS A 171 17.87 -5.03 6.61
N MET A 172 17.27 -6.14 6.19
CA MET A 172 16.71 -7.19 7.04
C MET A 172 17.59 -8.43 7.03
N PRO A 173 17.47 -9.32 8.03
CA PRO A 173 18.06 -10.65 7.95
C PRO A 173 17.58 -11.41 6.70
N GLU A 174 18.49 -12.07 5.99
CA GLU A 174 18.22 -12.74 4.71
C GLU A 174 17.25 -13.92 4.85
N ASP A 175 17.12 -14.49 6.04
CA ASP A 175 16.20 -15.57 6.40
C ASP A 175 14.73 -15.14 6.58
N ILE A 176 14.45 -13.83 6.56
CA ILE A 176 13.11 -13.23 6.75
C ILE A 176 12.63 -12.52 5.48
N ILE A 177 13.20 -12.85 4.32
CA ILE A 177 12.82 -12.25 3.04
C ILE A 177 11.46 -12.80 2.57
N GLU A 178 10.43 -11.97 2.67
CA GLU A 178 9.06 -12.27 2.21
C GLU A 178 8.75 -11.67 0.82
N TYR A 179 9.78 -11.33 0.04
CA TYR A 179 9.66 -10.71 -1.28
C TYR A 179 10.63 -11.35 -2.28
N SER A 180 10.38 -11.17 -3.58
CA SER A 180 11.31 -11.63 -4.61
C SER A 180 12.42 -10.61 -4.82
N VAL A 181 13.67 -11.03 -4.54
CA VAL A 181 14.88 -10.23 -4.79
C VAL A 181 14.99 -9.84 -6.26
N ASP A 182 14.73 -10.77 -7.19
CA ASP A 182 14.75 -10.50 -8.63
C ASP A 182 13.79 -9.35 -9.04
N ARG A 183 12.63 -9.26 -8.37
CA ARG A 183 11.69 -8.15 -8.63
C ARG A 183 12.21 -6.83 -8.08
N VAL A 184 12.80 -6.84 -6.89
CA VAL A 184 13.45 -5.65 -6.31
C VAL A 184 14.58 -5.16 -7.24
N ASP A 185 15.43 -6.07 -7.71
CA ASP A 185 16.54 -5.74 -8.60
C ASP A 185 16.07 -5.14 -9.93
N LYS A 186 14.94 -5.60 -10.47
CA LYS A 186 14.31 -4.99 -11.66
C LYS A 186 13.90 -3.54 -11.44
N TYR A 187 13.28 -3.21 -10.30
CA TYR A 187 12.94 -1.83 -9.96
C TYR A 187 14.18 -0.97 -9.75
N ILE A 188 15.19 -1.51 -9.06
CA ILE A 188 16.43 -0.77 -8.78
C ILE A 188 17.19 -0.45 -10.08
N SER A 189 17.38 -1.46 -10.94
CA SER A 189 18.09 -1.30 -12.22
C SER A 189 17.36 -0.39 -13.19
N GLY A 190 16.03 -0.49 -13.30
CA GLY A 190 15.23 0.29 -14.24
C GLY A 190 15.21 1.80 -13.95
N LEU A 191 15.30 2.21 -12.67
CA LEU A 191 15.24 3.63 -12.28
C LEU A 191 16.61 4.27 -12.08
N LYS A 192 17.65 3.50 -11.73
CA LYS A 192 19.04 4.01 -11.68
C LYS A 192 19.52 4.57 -13.02
N SER A 193 18.95 4.14 -14.15
CA SER A 193 19.33 4.63 -15.47
C SER A 193 18.76 6.00 -15.85
N SER A 194 17.77 6.53 -15.12
CA SER A 194 16.99 7.71 -15.56
C SER A 194 17.11 8.95 -14.68
N SER A 195 17.56 8.82 -13.44
CA SER A 195 17.55 9.89 -12.44
C SER A 195 18.52 9.61 -11.29
N SER A 196 18.84 10.64 -10.49
CA SER A 196 19.56 10.45 -9.23
C SER A 196 18.75 9.56 -8.28
N VAL A 197 19.43 8.69 -7.52
CA VAL A 197 18.80 7.82 -6.52
C VAL A 197 18.06 8.67 -5.47
N ASP A 198 18.70 9.74 -4.97
CA ASP A 198 18.13 10.58 -3.93
C ASP A 198 16.92 11.39 -4.41
N ASP A 199 16.96 11.88 -5.65
CA ASP A 199 15.82 12.60 -6.26
C ASP A 199 14.63 11.65 -6.44
N THR A 200 14.88 10.43 -6.90
CA THR A 200 13.86 9.39 -7.09
C THR A 200 13.21 8.99 -5.76
N ILE A 201 14.01 8.81 -4.71
CA ILE A 201 13.52 8.55 -3.35
C ILE A 201 12.69 9.72 -2.83
N THR A 202 13.14 10.96 -3.05
CA THR A 202 12.45 12.16 -2.60
C THR A 202 11.08 12.30 -3.29
N GLU A 203 11.04 12.14 -4.61
CA GLU A 203 9.79 12.17 -5.38
C GLU A 203 8.84 11.05 -4.96
N GLY A 204 9.34 9.81 -4.81
CA GLY A 204 8.54 8.68 -4.36
C GLY A 204 7.96 8.88 -2.96
N LYS A 205 8.74 9.47 -2.05
CA LYS A 205 8.29 9.84 -0.71
C LYS A 205 7.18 10.89 -0.74
N LEU A 206 7.29 11.90 -1.61
CA LEU A 206 6.25 12.93 -1.77
C LEU A 206 4.93 12.31 -2.24
N PHE A 207 4.97 11.48 -3.29
CA PHE A 207 3.77 10.82 -3.79
C PHE A 207 3.20 9.82 -2.77
N PHE A 208 4.05 9.03 -2.10
CA PHE A 208 3.66 8.14 -1.00
C PHE A 208 2.88 8.86 0.09
N ASN A 209 3.34 10.03 0.53
CA ASN A 209 2.69 10.82 1.58
C ASN A 209 1.32 11.33 1.12
N LYS A 210 1.17 11.73 -0.15
CA LYS A 210 -0.12 12.16 -0.69
C LYS A 210 -1.12 11.00 -0.75
N VAL A 211 -0.68 9.83 -1.23
CA VAL A 211 -1.51 8.61 -1.26
C VAL A 211 -1.91 8.20 0.15
N HIS A 212 -0.97 8.19 1.11
CA HIS A 212 -1.26 7.89 2.52
C HIS A 212 -2.29 8.85 3.11
N LYS A 213 -2.16 10.15 2.85
CA LYS A 213 -3.12 11.17 3.28
C LYS A 213 -4.51 10.96 2.66
N SER A 214 -4.58 10.70 1.35
CA SER A 214 -5.84 10.45 0.64
C SER A 214 -6.57 9.22 1.18
N ILE A 215 -5.85 8.12 1.40
CA ILE A 215 -6.40 6.90 2.01
C ILE A 215 -6.84 7.17 3.45
N LYS A 216 -6.02 7.85 4.27
CA LYS A 216 -6.39 8.22 5.64
C LYS A 216 -7.69 9.03 5.68
N ASN A 217 -7.85 10.00 4.78
CA ASN A 217 -9.09 10.79 4.67
C ASN A 217 -10.30 9.92 4.32
N THR A 218 -10.11 8.93 3.44
CA THR A 218 -11.15 7.94 3.11
C THR A 218 -11.55 7.16 4.36
N LEU A 219 -10.58 6.60 5.09
CA LEU A 219 -10.82 5.87 6.34
C LEU A 219 -11.54 6.69 7.42
N LEU A 220 -11.30 8.01 7.47
CA LEU A 220 -11.97 8.89 8.43
C LEU A 220 -13.40 9.30 8.02
N SER A 221 -13.75 9.13 6.74
CA SER A 221 -15.04 9.51 6.19
C SER A 221 -16.08 8.37 6.22
N PHE A 222 -15.63 7.13 6.47
CA PHE A 222 -16.43 5.90 6.46
C PHE A 222 -16.16 5.04 7.72
#